data_AF-A0A654U314-F1
#
_entry.id   AF-A0A654U314-F1
#
_cell.length_a   1.000
_cell.length_b   1.000
_cell.length_c   1.000
_cell.angle_alpha   90.00
_cell.angle_beta   90.00
_cell.angle_gamma   90.00
#
_symmetry.space_group_name_H-M   'P 1'
#
loop_
_entity.id
_entity.type
_entity.pdbx_description
1 polymer ?
#
loop_
_entity_poly.entity_id
_entity_poly.type
_entity_poly.pdbx_seq_one_letter_code
_entity_poly.pdbx_strand_id
1 'polypeptide(L)'
;MVIHLIAEAATINGTGSAPASQMNADGLITAELVAELAKTATLVPLVHPGDAPPEPGYAPSKALADFVRCRDLTCRWPGCDEPATNCDLDHTIPYAAGGPTHASNLKCYCRTHHLVKTFWGWRDQQLPDGTLILTSPSGHTYVSTPGSALLFPSLCHFSGGIPAPEADPPYDHCDQRTAMMPKRRRTRAQDRAYRIATERRQNHAARQRAQVLTQTAAATDTHGPPPDHNDDPPPF
;
A
#
# COMPACT_ATOMS: atom_id res chain seq x y z
N MET A 1 8.40 4.91 21.55
CA MET A 1 7.84 5.81 20.52
C MET A 1 8.57 5.52 19.22
N VAL A 2 7.87 5.32 18.10
CA VAL A 2 8.49 5.02 16.79
C VAL A 2 8.10 6.13 15.83
N ILE A 3 9.08 6.71 15.14
CA ILE A 3 8.89 7.72 14.09
C ILE A 3 9.31 7.09 12.77
N HIS A 4 8.50 7.27 11.73
CA HIS A 4 8.81 6.82 10.38
C HIS A 4 9.23 8.03 9.54
N LEU A 5 10.37 7.91 8.88
CA LEU A 5 10.92 8.92 7.97
C LEU A 5 10.99 8.35 6.57
N ILE A 6 10.78 9.21 5.58
CA ILE A 6 11.12 8.97 4.19
C ILE A 6 12.24 9.91 3.79
N ALA A 7 13.29 9.37 3.17
CA ALA A 7 14.47 10.11 2.77
C ALA A 7 15.06 9.51 1.50
N GLU A 8 15.80 10.32 0.74
CA GLU A 8 16.59 9.81 -0.37
C GLU A 8 17.77 8.97 0.12
N ALA A 9 18.19 7.99 -0.69
CA ALA A 9 19.36 7.16 -0.38
C ALA A 9 20.65 8.00 -0.21
N ALA A 10 20.80 9.08 -0.99
CA ALA A 10 21.93 9.99 -0.86
C ALA A 10 21.96 10.69 0.52
N THR A 11 20.80 11.13 1.02
CA THR A 11 20.66 11.71 2.36
C THR A 11 21.00 10.67 3.44
N ILE A 12 20.50 9.44 3.32
CA ILE A 12 20.80 8.34 4.26
C ILE A 12 22.30 8.06 4.31
N ASN A 13 22.98 8.12 3.17
CA ASN A 13 24.42 7.86 3.04
C ASN A 13 25.30 9.08 3.38
N GLY A 14 24.71 10.22 3.75
CA GLY A 14 25.44 11.46 4.04
C GLY A 14 26.09 12.12 2.82
N THR A 15 25.68 11.73 1.60
CA THR A 15 26.19 12.31 0.34
C THR A 15 25.23 13.32 -0.29
N GLY A 16 23.99 13.38 0.18
CA GLY A 16 22.96 14.33 -0.26
C GLY A 16 22.58 15.35 0.81
N SER A 17 21.97 16.45 0.39
CA SER A 17 21.48 17.53 1.27
C SER A 17 19.95 17.65 1.33
N ALA A 18 19.22 16.79 0.62
CA ALA A 18 17.76 16.79 0.63
C ALA A 18 17.22 16.41 2.01
N PRO A 19 16.20 17.12 2.54
CA PRO A 19 15.60 16.78 3.82
C PRO A 19 14.79 15.48 3.73
N ALA A 20 14.57 14.84 4.88
CA ALA A 20 13.58 13.78 5.00
C ALA A 20 12.23 14.34 5.44
N SER A 21 11.15 13.63 5.11
CA SER A 21 9.80 13.92 5.62
C SER A 21 9.41 12.91 6.70
N GLN A 22 8.81 13.38 7.78
CA GLN A 22 8.11 12.53 8.73
C GLN A 22 6.81 12.02 8.10
N MET A 23 6.49 10.74 8.34
CA MET A 23 5.28 10.10 7.78
C MET A 23 4.05 10.24 8.68
N ASN A 24 4.25 10.56 9.96
CA ASN A 24 3.20 10.68 10.98
C ASN A 24 2.93 12.15 11.39
N ALA A 25 3.68 13.08 10.81
CA ALA A 25 3.65 14.50 11.11
C ALA A 25 4.20 15.24 9.89
N ASP A 26 3.71 16.44 9.61
CA ASP A 26 4.22 17.29 8.52
C ASP A 26 5.55 17.98 8.89
N GLY A 27 6.51 17.19 9.34
CA GLY A 27 7.80 17.66 9.83
C GLY A 27 8.96 17.27 8.91
N LEU A 28 9.77 18.23 8.52
CA LEU A 28 11.03 18.00 7.81
C LEU A 28 12.17 17.75 8.78
N ILE A 29 13.06 16.80 8.44
CA ILE A 29 14.29 16.51 9.18
C ILE A 29 15.47 16.83 8.26
N THR A 30 16.47 17.55 8.78
CA THR A 30 17.65 17.94 7.98
C THR A 30 18.49 16.73 7.58
N ALA A 31 19.22 16.85 6.48
CA ALA A 31 20.01 15.75 5.94
C ALA A 31 21.05 15.21 6.93
N GLU A 32 21.67 16.09 7.71
CA GLU A 32 22.68 15.73 8.71
C GLU A 32 22.06 14.89 9.83
N LEU A 33 20.89 15.30 10.32
CA LEU A 33 20.18 14.55 11.35
C LEU A 33 19.68 13.20 10.82
N VAL A 34 19.24 13.13 9.55
CA VAL A 34 18.87 11.86 8.92
C VAL A 34 20.07 10.91 8.85
N ALA A 35 21.24 11.39 8.42
CA ALA A 35 22.45 10.57 8.34
C ALA A 35 22.88 10.03 9.73
N GLU A 36 22.74 10.83 10.79
CA GLU A 36 22.98 10.37 12.16
C GLU A 36 21.94 9.33 12.62
N LEU A 37 20.65 9.57 12.37
CA LEU A 37 19.58 8.62 12.72
C LEU A 37 19.74 7.30 11.96
N ALA A 38 20.17 7.35 10.70
CA ALA A 38 20.36 6.19 9.84
C ALA A 38 21.35 5.16 10.41
N LYS A 39 22.32 5.60 11.24
CA LYS A 39 23.32 4.70 11.87
C LYS A 39 22.69 3.66 12.79
N THR A 40 21.51 3.93 13.34
CA THR A 40 20.80 3.04 14.28
C THR A 40 19.40 2.69 13.84
N ALA A 41 18.87 3.34 12.80
CA ALA A 41 17.55 3.09 12.28
C ALA A 41 17.47 1.72 11.56
N THR A 42 16.27 1.15 11.56
CA THR A 42 15.94 0.08 10.61
C THR A 42 15.67 0.70 9.25
N LEU A 43 16.52 0.41 8.27
CA LEU A 43 16.37 0.91 6.91
C LEU A 43 15.51 -0.06 6.09
N VAL A 44 14.45 0.46 5.47
CA VAL A 44 13.57 -0.29 4.58
C VAL A 44 13.60 0.37 3.21
N PRO A 45 14.11 -0.30 2.17
CA PRO A 45 14.08 0.25 0.82
C PRO A 45 12.65 0.48 0.34
N LEU A 46 12.37 1.68 -0.15
CA LEU A 46 11.13 2.01 -0.82
C LEU A 46 11.35 1.94 -2.33
N VAL A 47 10.75 0.94 -2.97
CA VAL A 47 10.90 0.71 -4.42
C VAL A 47 9.66 1.23 -5.13
N HIS A 48 9.87 2.08 -6.15
CA HIS A 48 8.79 2.50 -7.02
C HIS A 48 8.27 1.29 -7.82
N PRO A 49 6.95 1.04 -7.89
CA PRO A 49 6.40 -0.16 -8.52
C PRO A 49 6.59 -0.21 -10.03
N GLY A 50 6.82 0.93 -10.69
CA GLY A 50 7.00 0.99 -12.15
C GLY A 50 5.78 0.39 -12.84
N ASP A 51 6.00 -0.49 -13.82
CA ASP A 51 4.93 -1.22 -14.53
C ASP A 51 4.61 -2.59 -13.89
N ALA A 52 4.80 -2.74 -12.57
CA ALA A 52 4.48 -3.98 -11.87
C ALA A 52 3.01 -4.38 -12.07
N PRO A 53 2.68 -5.67 -12.25
CA PRO A 53 1.30 -6.09 -12.40
C PRO A 53 0.50 -5.89 -11.11
N PRO A 54 -0.84 -5.85 -11.20
CA PRO A 54 -1.71 -5.89 -10.03
C PRO A 54 -1.41 -7.04 -9.07
N GLU A 55 -1.58 -6.78 -7.78
CA GLU A 55 -1.42 -7.80 -6.74
C GLU A 55 -2.68 -8.68 -6.63
N PRO A 56 -2.50 -9.99 -6.31
CA PRO A 56 -3.62 -10.91 -6.17
C PRO A 56 -4.34 -10.67 -4.84
N GLY A 57 -5.51 -10.03 -4.90
CA GLY A 57 -6.41 -9.89 -3.75
C GLY A 57 -6.74 -8.45 -3.40
N TYR A 58 -7.67 -8.28 -2.45
CA TYR A 58 -8.14 -6.97 -2.01
C TYR A 58 -7.12 -6.20 -1.16
N ALA A 59 -6.44 -6.91 -0.25
CA ALA A 59 -5.49 -6.28 0.65
C ALA A 59 -4.12 -6.15 -0.04
N PRO A 60 -3.56 -4.94 -0.17
CA PRO A 60 -2.24 -4.76 -0.74
C PRO A 60 -1.17 -5.38 0.17
N SER A 61 -0.07 -5.81 -0.44
CA SER A 61 1.14 -6.20 0.24
C SER A 61 1.69 -5.04 1.07
N LYS A 62 2.57 -5.36 2.03
CA LYS A 62 3.25 -4.33 2.81
C LYS A 62 4.04 -3.37 1.90
N ALA A 63 4.70 -3.88 0.86
CA ALA A 63 5.50 -3.06 -0.04
C ALA A 63 4.65 -2.05 -0.81
N LEU A 64 3.54 -2.50 -1.42
CA LEU A 64 2.62 -1.62 -2.13
C LEU A 64 1.94 -0.63 -1.17
N ALA A 65 1.56 -1.09 0.02
CA ALA A 65 0.95 -0.24 1.03
C ALA A 65 1.91 0.85 1.54
N ASP A 66 3.18 0.52 1.76
CA ASP A 66 4.21 1.48 2.17
C ASP A 66 4.50 2.47 1.03
N PHE A 67 4.59 1.99 -0.22
CA PHE A 67 4.73 2.84 -1.41
C PHE A 67 3.61 3.89 -1.51
N VAL A 68 2.35 3.47 -1.47
CA VAL A 68 1.21 4.38 -1.61
C VAL A 68 1.20 5.43 -0.48
N ARG A 69 1.51 5.03 0.76
CA ARG A 69 1.60 5.99 1.88
C ARG A 69 2.74 6.98 1.69
N CYS A 70 3.91 6.52 1.28
CA CYS A 70 5.08 7.36 1.05
C CYS A 70 4.89 8.32 -0.13
N ARG A 71 4.17 7.91 -1.17
CA ARG A 71 3.76 8.78 -2.29
C ARG A 71 2.78 9.85 -1.81
N ASP A 72 1.75 9.44 -1.08
CA ASP A 72 0.65 10.34 -0.75
C ASP A 72 0.96 11.28 0.43
N LEU A 73 1.77 10.84 1.39
CA LEU A 73 2.13 11.48 2.68
C LEU A 73 0.96 11.78 3.62
N THR A 74 -0.15 12.28 3.09
CA THR A 74 -1.38 12.62 3.81
C THR A 74 -2.62 12.11 3.09
N CYS A 75 -3.78 12.25 3.73
CA CYS A 75 -5.07 12.04 3.11
C CYS A 75 -5.22 12.93 1.88
N ARG A 76 -5.50 12.31 0.73
CA ARG A 76 -5.53 13.00 -0.56
C ARG A 76 -6.79 13.82 -0.84
N TRP A 77 -7.70 13.92 0.13
CA TRP A 77 -8.90 14.77 0.03
C TRP A 77 -8.50 16.26 0.08
N PRO A 78 -9.12 17.13 -0.75
CA PRO A 78 -8.77 18.55 -0.77
C PRO A 78 -8.78 19.19 0.62
N GLY A 79 -7.62 19.74 1.03
CA GLY A 79 -7.45 20.44 2.30
C GLY A 79 -7.33 19.56 3.55
N CYS A 80 -7.22 18.23 3.42
CA CYS A 80 -7.01 17.33 4.56
C CYS A 80 -5.52 17.07 4.79
N ASP A 81 -5.09 17.13 6.04
CA ASP A 81 -3.71 16.94 6.51
C ASP A 81 -3.54 15.65 7.35
N GLU A 82 -4.55 14.78 7.44
CA GLU A 82 -4.44 13.52 8.19
C GLU A 82 -3.28 12.69 7.63
N PRO A 83 -2.30 12.27 8.47
CA PRO A 83 -1.14 11.51 7.99
C PRO A 83 -1.54 10.19 7.31
N ALA A 84 -0.85 9.82 6.23
CA ALA A 84 -1.13 8.61 5.45
C ALA A 84 -1.06 7.30 6.26
N THR A 85 -0.33 7.30 7.38
CA THR A 85 -0.26 6.18 8.31
C THR A 85 -1.55 5.95 9.10
N ASN A 86 -2.42 6.96 9.18
CA ASN A 86 -3.77 6.87 9.74
C ASN A 86 -4.85 6.69 8.66
N CYS A 87 -4.47 6.71 7.37
CA CYS A 87 -5.38 6.53 6.25
C CYS A 87 -5.68 5.06 5.94
N ASP A 88 -6.88 4.83 5.43
CA ASP A 88 -7.21 3.63 4.68
C ASP A 88 -6.58 3.75 3.27
N LEU A 89 -6.19 2.61 2.69
CA LEU A 89 -5.83 2.54 1.27
C LEU A 89 -7.10 2.24 0.49
N ASP A 90 -7.57 3.24 -0.23
CA ASP A 90 -8.83 3.24 -0.95
C ASP A 90 -8.59 2.98 -2.44
N HIS A 91 -9.36 2.07 -3.03
CA HIS A 91 -9.34 1.82 -4.47
C HIS A 91 -10.20 2.85 -5.21
N THR A 92 -9.65 3.59 -6.17
CA THR A 92 -10.37 4.51 -7.07
C THR A 92 -11.49 3.78 -7.80
N ILE A 93 -11.16 2.74 -8.56
CA ILE A 93 -12.12 1.74 -9.06
C ILE A 93 -12.32 0.72 -7.94
N PRO A 94 -13.52 0.58 -7.35
CA PRO A 94 -13.74 -0.33 -6.23
C PRO A 94 -13.36 -1.78 -6.59
N TYR A 95 -12.68 -2.46 -5.67
CA TYR A 95 -12.25 -3.85 -5.89
C TYR A 95 -13.43 -4.80 -6.19
N ALA A 96 -14.56 -4.61 -5.51
CA ALA A 96 -15.78 -5.39 -5.75
C ALA A 96 -16.40 -5.15 -7.13
N ALA A 97 -16.03 -4.07 -7.82
CA ALA A 97 -16.42 -3.74 -9.18
C ALA A 97 -15.35 -4.14 -10.21
N GLY A 98 -14.37 -4.97 -9.83
CA GLY A 98 -13.29 -5.42 -10.71
C GLY A 98 -12.04 -4.53 -10.69
N GLY A 99 -11.97 -3.52 -9.83
CA GLY A 99 -10.80 -2.67 -9.69
C GLY A 99 -9.58 -3.43 -9.14
N PRO A 100 -8.42 -3.42 -9.81
CA PRO A 100 -7.25 -4.14 -9.34
C PRO A 100 -6.61 -3.50 -8.11
N THR A 101 -5.97 -4.29 -7.26
CA THR A 101 -5.08 -3.79 -6.21
C THR A 101 -3.74 -3.43 -6.83
N HIS A 102 -3.54 -2.14 -7.08
CA HIS A 102 -2.43 -1.64 -7.87
C HIS A 102 -2.10 -0.19 -7.50
N ALA A 103 -0.85 0.24 -7.73
CA ALA A 103 -0.34 1.55 -7.34
C ALA A 103 -1.14 2.73 -7.92
N SER A 104 -1.56 2.61 -9.19
CA SER A 104 -2.40 3.62 -9.86
C SER A 104 -3.90 3.52 -9.53
N ASN A 105 -4.35 2.48 -8.81
CA ASN A 105 -5.72 2.40 -8.29
C ASN A 105 -5.83 2.77 -6.81
N LEU A 106 -4.74 2.74 -6.06
CA LEU A 106 -4.74 2.94 -4.61
C LEU A 106 -4.34 4.37 -4.25
N LYS A 107 -4.97 4.89 -3.20
CA LYS A 107 -4.66 6.18 -2.60
C LYS A 107 -5.00 6.25 -1.12
N CYS A 108 -4.40 7.19 -0.40
CA CYS A 108 -4.67 7.42 1.00
C CYS A 108 -5.90 8.30 1.19
N TYR A 109 -6.93 7.77 1.84
CA TYR A 109 -8.01 8.57 2.43
C TYR A 109 -8.13 8.28 3.92
N CYS A 110 -8.29 9.33 4.72
CA CYS A 110 -8.66 9.16 6.12
C CYS A 110 -10.03 8.49 6.21
N ARG A 111 -10.33 7.87 7.36
CA ARG A 111 -11.58 7.12 7.51
C ARG A 111 -12.82 7.98 7.21
N THR A 112 -12.79 9.26 7.55
CA THR A 112 -13.90 10.19 7.25
C THR A 112 -14.09 10.34 5.75
N HIS A 113 -13.03 10.69 5.02
CA HIS A 113 -13.10 10.95 3.58
C HIS A 113 -13.33 9.69 2.74
N HIS A 114 -12.84 8.54 3.18
CA HIS A 114 -13.19 7.25 2.58
C HIS A 114 -14.71 7.00 2.66
N LEU A 115 -15.35 7.29 3.81
CA LEU A 115 -16.81 7.20 3.93
C LEU A 115 -17.51 8.25 3.06
N VAL A 116 -16.99 9.48 2.97
CA VAL A 116 -17.55 10.54 2.12
C VAL A 116 -17.58 10.10 0.66
N LYS A 117 -16.46 9.59 0.15
CA LYS A 117 -16.38 8.98 -1.18
C LYS A 117 -17.42 7.90 -1.38
N THR A 118 -17.52 6.98 -0.41
CA THR A 118 -18.34 5.77 -0.54
C THR A 118 -19.84 6.07 -0.54
N PHE A 119 -20.29 7.06 0.23
CA PHE A 119 -21.71 7.23 0.57
C PHE A 119 -22.32 8.56 0.14
N TRP A 120 -21.53 9.58 -0.18
CA TRP A 120 -22.04 10.94 -0.41
C TRP A 120 -21.79 11.46 -1.83
N GLY A 121 -21.83 10.59 -2.85
CA GLY A 121 -21.92 11.01 -4.25
C GLY A 121 -20.66 11.63 -4.85
N TRP A 122 -19.53 11.55 -4.16
CA TRP A 122 -18.24 12.02 -4.68
C TRP A 122 -17.67 11.01 -5.67
N ARG A 123 -17.05 11.52 -6.74
CA ARG A 123 -16.33 10.72 -7.72
C ARG A 123 -14.86 11.11 -7.70
N ASP A 124 -13.99 10.15 -7.99
CA ASP A 124 -12.58 10.42 -8.20
C ASP A 124 -12.04 9.68 -9.42
N GLN A 125 -11.11 10.33 -10.09
CA GLN A 125 -10.27 9.76 -11.12
C GLN A 125 -8.82 9.88 -10.66
N GLN A 126 -8.07 8.80 -10.80
CA GLN A 126 -6.65 8.76 -10.48
C GLN A 126 -5.85 8.61 -11.75
N LEU A 127 -4.94 9.55 -11.99
CA LEU A 127 -4.01 9.53 -13.10
C LEU A 127 -2.80 8.65 -12.77
N PRO A 128 -2.06 8.15 -13.77
CA PRO A 128 -0.94 7.23 -13.54
C PRO A 128 0.25 7.78 -12.72
N ASP A 129 0.38 9.11 -12.63
CA ASP A 129 1.33 9.85 -11.79
C ASP A 129 0.87 9.99 -10.32
N GLY A 130 -0.33 9.50 -10.00
CA GLY A 130 -0.96 9.60 -8.69
C GLY A 130 -1.71 10.92 -8.45
N THR A 131 -1.86 11.77 -9.47
CA THR A 131 -2.76 12.93 -9.41
C THR A 131 -4.21 12.48 -9.32
N LEU A 132 -4.99 13.11 -8.43
CA LEU A 132 -6.42 12.86 -8.28
C LEU A 132 -7.22 14.04 -8.80
N ILE A 133 -8.27 13.71 -9.53
CA ILE A 133 -9.34 14.63 -9.93
C ILE A 133 -10.58 14.20 -9.15
N LEU A 134 -11.00 14.99 -8.18
CA LEU A 134 -12.18 14.73 -7.36
C LEU A 134 -13.33 15.60 -7.83
N THR A 135 -14.49 14.99 -8.07
CA THR A 135 -15.72 15.68 -8.47
C THR A 135 -16.75 15.55 -7.37
N SER A 136 -17.16 16.69 -6.82
CA SER A 136 -18.22 16.79 -5.81
C SER A 136 -19.60 16.44 -6.39
N PRO A 137 -20.60 16.13 -5.55
CA PRO A 137 -21.97 15.88 -5.99
C PRO A 137 -22.60 17.07 -6.73
N SER A 138 -22.18 18.29 -6.42
CA SER A 138 -22.63 19.51 -7.11
C SER A 138 -21.87 19.79 -8.41
N GLY A 139 -20.94 18.91 -8.81
CA GLY A 139 -20.19 19.02 -10.06
C GLY A 139 -18.91 19.85 -10.00
N HIS A 140 -18.52 20.40 -8.83
CA HIS A 140 -17.23 21.07 -8.69
C HIS A 140 -16.07 20.06 -8.70
N THR A 141 -14.98 20.43 -9.37
CA THR A 141 -13.78 19.61 -9.51
C THR A 141 -12.63 20.18 -8.69
N TYR A 142 -11.88 19.29 -8.04
CA TYR A 142 -10.70 19.59 -7.25
C TYR A 142 -9.54 18.71 -7.70
N VAL A 143 -8.34 19.28 -7.75
CA VAL A 143 -7.12 18.53 -8.07
C VAL A 143 -6.30 18.36 -6.80
N SER A 144 -5.84 17.15 -6.56
CA SER A 144 -4.93 16.81 -5.47
C SER A 144 -3.73 16.09 -6.06
N THR A 145 -2.53 16.59 -5.80
CA THR A 145 -1.26 15.95 -6.18
C THR A 145 -0.66 15.22 -4.98
N PRO A 146 0.17 14.18 -5.17
CA PRO A 146 0.77 13.49 -4.04
C PRO A 146 1.61 14.45 -3.18
N GLY A 147 1.54 14.30 -1.85
CA GLY A 147 2.30 15.16 -0.94
C GLY A 147 3.81 15.02 -1.16
N SER A 148 4.26 13.87 -1.67
CA SER A 148 5.66 13.64 -1.99
C SER A 148 6.14 14.37 -3.24
N ALA A 149 5.26 14.98 -4.07
CA ALA A 149 5.63 15.51 -5.38
C ALA A 149 6.74 16.57 -5.34
N LEU A 150 6.82 17.35 -4.25
CA LEU A 150 7.85 18.38 -4.08
C LEU A 150 9.19 17.83 -3.59
N LEU A 151 9.16 16.86 -2.67
CA LEU A 151 10.37 16.36 -1.99
C LEU A 151 10.93 15.09 -2.62
N PHE A 152 10.05 14.27 -3.20
CA PHE A 152 10.36 12.95 -3.77
C PHE A 152 9.61 12.77 -5.10
N PRO A 153 9.93 13.56 -6.14
CA PRO A 153 9.23 13.52 -7.42
C PRO A 153 9.31 12.16 -8.10
N SER A 154 10.36 11.36 -7.83
CA SER A 154 10.50 9.99 -8.35
C SER A 154 9.38 9.04 -7.89
N LEU A 155 8.72 9.33 -6.76
CA LEU A 155 7.57 8.55 -6.29
C LEU A 155 6.28 8.83 -7.06
N CYS A 156 6.23 9.95 -7.77
CA CYS A 156 5.10 10.37 -8.60
C CYS A 156 5.33 10.02 -10.08
N HIS A 157 6.32 9.18 -10.39
CA HIS A 157 6.51 8.70 -11.75
C HIS A 157 5.34 7.81 -12.17
N PHE A 158 5.18 7.65 -13.49
CA PHE A 158 4.17 6.76 -14.06
C PHE A 158 4.31 5.36 -13.47
N SER A 159 3.23 4.83 -12.93
CA SER A 159 3.21 3.56 -12.20
C SER A 159 2.43 2.45 -12.92
N GLY A 160 2.43 2.44 -14.26
CA GLY A 160 1.58 1.55 -15.04
C GLY A 160 0.13 2.06 -15.04
N GLY A 161 -0.39 2.36 -16.23
CA GLY A 161 -1.81 2.67 -16.38
C GLY A 161 -2.63 1.40 -16.21
N ILE A 162 -3.61 1.40 -15.33
CA ILE A 162 -4.71 0.44 -15.46
C ILE A 162 -5.50 0.91 -16.68
N PRO A 163 -5.87 0.04 -17.63
CA PRO A 163 -6.76 0.44 -18.71
C PRO A 163 -7.97 1.12 -18.07
N ALA A 164 -8.18 2.39 -18.42
CA ALA A 164 -9.37 3.09 -17.99
C ALA A 164 -10.56 2.23 -18.43
N PRO A 165 -11.55 1.97 -17.56
CA PRO A 165 -12.76 1.31 -18.03
C PRO A 165 -13.28 2.11 -19.24
N GLU A 166 -13.54 1.42 -20.36
CA GLU A 166 -13.86 2.02 -21.67
C GLU A 166 -15.12 2.91 -21.65
N ALA A 167 -15.85 2.90 -20.54
CA ALA A 167 -16.83 3.89 -20.16
C ALA A 167 -16.78 4.05 -18.64
N ASP A 168 -17.09 5.25 -18.12
CA ASP A 168 -17.67 5.34 -16.79
C ASP A 168 -18.89 4.42 -16.81
N PRO A 169 -18.89 3.26 -16.11
CA PRO A 169 -20.13 2.51 -16.00
C PRO A 169 -21.16 3.48 -15.42
N PRO A 170 -22.42 3.47 -15.86
CA PRO A 170 -23.47 4.20 -15.18
C PRO A 170 -23.48 3.68 -13.74
N TYR A 171 -22.81 4.44 -12.86
CA TYR A 171 -22.76 4.11 -11.47
C TYR A 171 -24.12 4.54 -10.97
N ASP A 172 -25.06 3.60 -11.01
CA ASP A 172 -26.39 3.77 -10.49
C ASP A 172 -26.21 4.11 -9.01
N HIS A 173 -26.21 5.40 -8.72
CA HIS A 173 -26.15 5.91 -7.38
C HIS A 173 -27.42 5.40 -6.73
N CYS A 174 -27.35 4.24 -6.08
CA CYS A 174 -28.44 3.83 -5.23
C CYS A 174 -28.61 4.94 -4.19
N ASP A 175 -29.69 5.73 -4.32
CA ASP A 175 -30.05 6.88 -3.49
C ASP A 175 -30.06 6.51 -1.99
N GLN A 176 -30.14 5.21 -1.69
CA GLN A 176 -30.18 4.63 -0.37
C GLN A 176 -28.80 4.24 0.20
N ARG A 177 -27.66 4.52 -0.46
CA ARG A 177 -26.33 4.19 0.11
C ARG A 177 -26.08 4.88 1.45
N THR A 178 -26.60 6.08 1.64
CA THR A 178 -26.59 6.76 2.94
C THR A 178 -27.37 5.97 4.01
N ALA A 179 -28.48 5.33 3.64
CA ALA A 179 -29.25 4.44 4.52
C ALA A 179 -28.50 3.12 4.81
N MET A 180 -27.59 2.71 3.94
CA MET A 180 -26.70 1.56 4.11
C MET A 180 -25.43 1.87 4.93
N MET A 181 -25.25 3.11 5.40
CA MET A 181 -24.07 3.50 6.17
C MET A 181 -24.03 2.73 7.50
N PRO A 182 -23.00 1.88 7.73
CA PRO A 182 -22.99 1.02 8.91
C PRO A 182 -22.89 1.86 10.19
N LYS A 183 -23.81 1.64 11.14
CA LYS A 183 -23.71 2.24 12.48
C LYS A 183 -22.55 1.58 13.24
N ARG A 184 -21.63 2.42 13.72
CA ARG A 184 -20.46 1.98 14.50
C ARG A 184 -20.92 1.24 15.76
N ARG A 185 -20.59 -0.05 15.86
CA ARG A 185 -20.88 -0.90 17.04
C ARG A 185 -19.79 -0.90 18.10
N ARG A 186 -18.58 -0.41 17.79
CA ARG A 186 -17.37 -0.44 18.63
C ARG A 186 -16.63 0.88 18.60
N THR A 187 -15.92 1.23 19.67
CA THR A 187 -15.12 2.47 19.68
C THR A 187 -13.95 2.38 18.69
N ARG A 188 -13.37 3.52 18.28
CA ARG A 188 -12.22 3.56 17.37
C ARG A 188 -11.02 2.76 17.90
N ALA A 189 -10.78 2.82 19.20
CA ALA A 189 -9.71 2.07 19.86
C ALA A 189 -9.95 0.55 19.79
N GLN A 190 -11.19 0.11 20.01
CA GLN A 190 -11.57 -1.30 19.94
C GLN A 190 -11.47 -1.85 18.51
N ASP A 191 -11.94 -1.10 17.51
CA ASP A 191 -11.81 -1.51 16.10
C ASP A 191 -10.34 -1.59 15.66
N ARG A 192 -9.50 -0.62 16.08
CA ARG A 192 -8.06 -0.65 15.81
C ARG A 192 -7.41 -1.88 16.44
N ALA A 193 -7.68 -2.15 17.71
CA ALA A 193 -7.15 -3.32 18.41
C ALA A 193 -7.60 -4.63 17.76
N TYR A 194 -8.88 -4.73 17.39
CA TYR A 194 -9.44 -5.90 16.73
C TYR A 194 -8.80 -6.14 15.35
N ARG A 195 -8.63 -5.08 14.55
CA ARG A 195 -7.97 -5.16 13.24
C ARG A 195 -6.53 -5.65 13.37
N ILE A 196 -5.74 -5.04 14.25
CA ILE A 196 -4.34 -5.42 14.53
C ILE A 196 -4.27 -6.90 14.97
N ALA A 197 -5.15 -7.32 15.88
CA ALA A 197 -5.18 -8.70 16.35
C ALA A 197 -5.55 -9.69 15.23
N THR A 198 -6.42 -9.30 14.31
CA THR A 198 -6.86 -10.13 13.17
C THR A 198 -5.75 -10.26 12.15
N GLU A 199 -5.12 -9.13 11.77
CA GLU A 199 -3.99 -9.08 10.85
C GLU A 199 -2.79 -9.87 11.39
N ARG A 200 -2.45 -9.73 12.69
CA ARG A 200 -1.40 -10.54 13.33
C ARG A 200 -1.69 -12.04 13.24
N ARG A 201 -2.95 -12.44 13.40
CA ARG A 201 -3.38 -13.85 13.28
C ARG A 201 -3.22 -14.36 11.86
N GLN A 202 -3.64 -13.57 10.87
CA GLN A 202 -3.51 -13.90 9.45
C GLN A 202 -2.03 -14.02 9.05
N ASN A 203 -1.19 -13.06 9.47
CA ASN A 203 0.25 -13.08 9.22
C ASN A 203 0.95 -14.25 9.91
N HIS A 204 0.52 -14.62 11.11
CA HIS A 204 1.01 -15.82 11.80
C HIS A 204 0.65 -17.09 11.02
N ALA A 205 -0.61 -17.25 10.62
CA ALA A 205 -1.06 -18.41 9.84
C ALA A 205 -0.39 -18.49 8.45
N ALA A 206 -0.13 -17.35 7.80
CA ALA A 206 0.62 -17.31 6.55
C ALA A 206 2.07 -17.79 6.73
N ARG A 207 2.76 -17.32 7.78
CA ARG A 207 4.12 -17.78 8.12
C ARG A 207 4.19 -19.27 8.42
N GLN A 208 3.23 -19.79 9.20
CA GLN A 208 3.16 -21.22 9.49
C GLN A 208 2.95 -22.05 8.21
N ARG A 209 2.04 -21.63 7.33
CA ARG A 209 1.82 -22.31 6.04
C ARG A 209 3.07 -22.31 5.17
N ALA A 210 3.76 -21.17 5.07
CA ALA A 210 5.03 -21.08 4.34
C ALA A 210 6.10 -22.01 4.93
N GLN A 211 6.24 -22.06 6.27
CA GLN A 211 7.16 -22.97 6.94
C GLN A 211 6.85 -24.44 6.67
N VAL A 212 5.57 -24.84 6.72
CA VAL A 212 5.15 -26.21 6.40
C VAL A 212 5.51 -26.54 4.95
N LEU A 213 5.22 -25.65 3.99
CA LEU A 213 5.56 -25.85 2.58
C LEU A 213 7.07 -26.01 2.36
N THR A 214 7.90 -25.19 3.03
CA THR A 214 9.37 -25.30 2.96
C THR A 214 9.86 -26.61 3.59
N GLN A 215 9.31 -27.03 4.73
CA GLN A 215 9.66 -28.30 5.37
C GLN A 215 9.26 -29.50 4.53
N THR A 216 8.08 -29.48 3.90
CA THR A 216 7.65 -30.55 3.00
C THR A 216 8.52 -30.64 1.76
N ALA A 217 8.91 -29.50 1.17
CA ALA A 217 9.82 -29.48 0.02
C ALA A 217 11.20 -30.05 0.37
N ALA A 218 11.76 -29.68 1.53
CA ALA A 218 13.03 -30.23 2.02
C ALA A 218 12.95 -31.73 2.35
N ALA A 219 11.78 -32.24 2.75
CA ALA A 219 11.58 -33.67 3.02
C ALA A 219 11.48 -34.50 1.73
N THR A 220 10.97 -33.93 0.63
CA THR A 220 10.95 -34.60 -0.68
C THR A 220 12.33 -34.71 -1.33
N ASP A 221 13.26 -33.79 -1.05
CA ASP A 221 14.62 -33.82 -1.61
C ASP A 221 15.55 -34.86 -0.95
N THR A 222 15.15 -35.50 0.16
CA THR A 222 16.00 -36.48 0.87
C THR A 222 15.81 -37.95 0.45
N HIS A 223 14.93 -38.24 -0.51
CA HIS A 223 14.81 -39.59 -1.10
C HIS A 223 15.62 -39.68 -2.40
N GLY A 224 16.91 -39.97 -2.28
CA GLY A 224 17.75 -40.35 -3.42
C GLY A 224 17.26 -41.65 -4.08
N PRO A 225 17.59 -41.89 -5.37
CA PRO A 225 17.14 -43.07 -6.09
C PRO A 225 17.62 -44.37 -5.39
N PRO A 226 16.84 -45.47 -5.46
CA PRO A 226 17.19 -46.71 -4.81
C PRO A 226 18.53 -47.26 -5.34
N PRO A 227 19.35 -47.92 -4.50
CA PRO A 227 20.62 -48.49 -4.92
C PRO A 227 20.40 -49.60 -5.95
N ASP A 228 21.13 -49.52 -7.06
CA ASP A 228 21.22 -50.56 -8.08
C ASP A 228 22.04 -51.73 -7.52
N HIS A 229 21.37 -52.86 -7.28
CA HIS A 229 22.03 -54.10 -6.87
C HIS A 229 22.08 -55.03 -8.08
N ASN A 230 23.11 -54.87 -8.91
CA ASN A 230 23.48 -55.87 -9.90
C ASN A 230 24.98 -55.79 -10.22
N ASP A 231 25.80 -56.25 -9.27
CA ASP A 231 27.22 -56.54 -9.50
C ASP A 231 27.52 -57.94 -8.95
N ASP A 232 27.09 -58.97 -9.69
CA ASP A 232 27.65 -60.31 -9.54
C ASP A 232 28.97 -60.37 -10.34
N PRO A 233 30.13 -60.63 -9.72
CA PRO A 233 31.38 -60.75 -10.45
C PRO A 233 31.45 -62.08 -11.23
N PRO A 234 31.99 -62.09 -12.47
CA PRO A 234 32.15 -63.31 -13.25
C PRO A 234 33.29 -64.19 -12.67
N PRO A 235 33.27 -65.51 -12.94
CA PRO A 235 34.16 -66.45 -12.27
C PRO A 235 35.58 -66.46 -12.86
N PHE A 236 36.52 -66.80 -11.96
CA PHE A 236 37.95 -67.15 -12.09
C PHE A 236 38.96 -66.02 -11.91
#